data_AF-F4SWY0-F1
#
_entry.id   AF-F4SWY0-F1
#
_cell.length_a   1.000
_cell.length_b   1.000
_cell.length_c   1.000
_cell.angle_alpha   90.00
_cell.angle_beta   90.00
_cell.angle_gamma   90.00
#
_symmetry.space_group_name_H-M   'P 1'
#
loop_
_entity.id
_entity.type
_entity.pdbx_description
1 polymer ?
#
loop_
_entity_poly.entity_id
_entity_poly.type
_entity_poly.pdbx_seq_one_letter_code
_entity_poly.pdbx_strand_id
1 'polypeptide(L)'
;MSTITREWLQQAINDYESVRDELPFGLDDYQGNILAALRIALASLEAEPIGAFHIAEQQVDGTSDYIKDGEWPIDNGIIEVYAAPPVPVVPAALPENDDEDGHDIDYLEPSEVYALGRTAGWNACRAAMLQGKSEQPQNAQQNIPENIPGGNSPVTPDGWISCSERMPKGYADVLVTDGEHVEVKWWDESGYWNSWTELNSDIFADEITHWMPLPEPPQEVNHG
;
A
#
# COMPACT_ATOMS: atom_id res chain seq x y z
N MET A 1 20.75 -34.25 7.72
CA MET A 1 20.24 -32.90 7.43
C MET A 1 18.91 -32.77 8.13
N SER A 2 18.69 -31.69 8.89
CA SER A 2 17.37 -31.43 9.47
C SER A 2 16.50 -30.83 8.38
N THR A 3 15.37 -31.48 8.06
CA THR A 3 14.42 -30.96 7.07
C THR A 3 13.64 -29.82 7.72
N ILE A 4 13.68 -28.64 7.11
CA ILE A 4 12.85 -27.51 7.52
C ILE A 4 11.41 -27.79 7.07
N THR A 5 10.46 -27.82 8.00
CA THR A 5 9.04 -28.06 7.68
C THR A 5 8.25 -26.75 7.64
N ARG A 6 7.09 -26.77 6.98
CA ARG A 6 6.17 -25.63 6.89
C ARG A 6 5.70 -25.19 8.27
N GLU A 7 5.34 -26.14 9.12
CA GLU A 7 4.84 -25.87 10.48
C GLU A 7 5.92 -25.23 11.34
N TRP A 8 7.16 -25.68 11.19
CA TRP A 8 8.29 -25.09 11.89
C TRP A 8 8.53 -23.64 11.46
N LEU A 9 8.46 -23.35 10.15
CA LEU A 9 8.60 -21.98 9.64
C LEU A 9 7.47 -21.07 10.13
N GLN A 10 6.22 -21.55 10.12
CA GLN A 10 5.08 -20.78 10.62
C GLN A 10 5.25 -20.46 12.11
N GLN A 11 5.67 -21.44 12.91
CA GLN A 11 5.93 -21.24 14.33
C GLN A 11 7.06 -20.23 14.55
N ALA A 12 8.18 -20.39 13.84
CA ALA A 12 9.32 -19.49 13.96
C ALA A 12 8.97 -18.04 13.58
N ILE A 13 8.16 -17.84 12.53
CA ILE A 13 7.66 -16.51 12.14
C ILE A 13 6.79 -15.92 13.25
N ASN A 14 5.83 -16.68 13.76
CA ASN A 14 4.93 -16.23 14.83
C ASN A 14 5.70 -15.86 16.10
N ASP A 15 6.70 -16.65 16.47
CA ASP A 15 7.54 -16.38 17.64
C ASP A 15 8.35 -15.08 17.45
N TYR A 16 8.94 -14.88 16.26
CA TYR A 16 9.66 -13.65 15.93
C TYR A 16 8.76 -12.40 15.92
N GLU A 17 7.53 -12.54 15.40
CA GLU A 17 6.56 -11.45 15.38
C GLU A 17 6.04 -11.11 16.78
N SER A 18 5.85 -12.11 17.65
CA SER A 18 5.49 -11.89 19.05
C SER A 18 6.59 -11.12 19.78
N VAL A 19 7.87 -11.46 19.54
CA VAL A 19 9.01 -10.78 20.17
C VAL A 19 9.14 -9.34 19.65
N ARG A 20 8.85 -9.09 18.37
CA ARG A 20 8.82 -7.72 17.81
C ARG A 20 7.87 -6.82 18.59
N ASP A 21 6.67 -7.32 18.90
CA ASP A 21 5.62 -6.53 19.54
C ASP A 21 5.89 -6.29 21.04
N GLU A 22 6.79 -7.08 21.66
CA GLU A 22 7.22 -6.92 23.06
C GLU A 22 8.44 -5.99 23.23
N LEU A 23 9.20 -5.71 22.17
CA LEU A 23 10.41 -4.91 22.26
C LEU A 23 10.11 -3.40 22.13
N PRO A 24 10.53 -2.55 23.09
CA PRO A 24 10.27 -1.11 23.04
C PRO A 24 10.95 -0.40 21.86
N PHE A 25 11.95 -1.03 21.24
CA PHE A 25 12.68 -0.53 20.07
C PHE A 25 12.47 -1.41 18.81
N GLY A 26 11.51 -2.33 18.83
CA GLY A 26 11.26 -3.24 17.69
C GLY A 26 12.38 -4.25 17.43
N LEU A 27 12.38 -4.84 16.22
CA LEU A 27 13.42 -5.75 15.76
C LEU A 27 14.56 -4.97 15.11
N ASP A 28 15.80 -5.34 15.41
CA ASP A 28 16.97 -4.81 14.70
C ASP A 28 17.01 -5.27 13.23
N ASP A 29 17.86 -4.64 12.41
CA ASP A 29 17.99 -4.96 10.97
C ASP A 29 18.33 -6.43 10.71
N TYR A 30 19.12 -7.07 11.58
CA TYR A 30 19.51 -8.46 11.43
C TYR A 30 18.31 -9.39 11.70
N GLN A 31 17.55 -9.13 12.75
CA GLN A 31 16.32 -9.84 13.08
C GLN A 31 15.24 -9.62 12.02
N GLY A 32 15.12 -8.39 11.49
CA GLY A 32 14.23 -8.07 10.37
C GLY A 32 14.57 -8.85 9.11
N ASN A 33 15.86 -8.99 8.79
CA ASN A 33 16.34 -9.81 7.67
C ASN A 33 16.08 -11.29 7.88
N ILE A 34 16.21 -11.80 9.11
CA ILE A 34 15.85 -13.19 9.43
C ILE A 34 14.36 -13.42 9.19
N LEU A 35 13.50 -12.54 9.70
CA LEU A 35 12.05 -12.65 9.50
C LEU A 35 11.67 -12.62 8.00
N ALA A 36 12.34 -11.76 7.21
CA ALA A 36 12.15 -11.73 5.76
C ALA A 36 12.58 -13.05 5.09
N ALA A 37 13.73 -13.60 5.47
CA ALA A 37 14.22 -14.87 4.95
C ALA A 37 13.27 -16.04 5.30
N LEU A 38 12.74 -16.07 6.53
CA LEU A 38 11.78 -17.09 6.96
C LEU A 38 10.48 -17.02 6.14
N ARG A 39 9.96 -15.82 5.87
CA ARG A 39 8.77 -15.62 5.03
C ARG A 39 9.00 -16.06 3.59
N ILE A 40 10.17 -15.78 3.02
CA ILE A 40 10.55 -16.25 1.68
C ILE A 40 10.64 -17.78 1.63
N ALA A 41 11.23 -18.40 2.66
CA ALA A 41 11.30 -19.86 2.75
C ALA A 41 9.90 -20.49 2.84
N LEU A 42 8.99 -19.89 3.62
CA LEU A 42 7.60 -20.35 3.72
C LEU A 42 6.87 -20.24 2.38
N ALA A 43 6.94 -19.08 1.72
CA ALA A 43 6.35 -18.86 0.40
C ALA A 43 6.92 -19.82 -0.65
N SER A 44 8.19 -20.21 -0.53
CA SER A 44 8.82 -21.17 -1.44
C SER A 44 8.31 -22.60 -1.23
N LEU A 45 7.95 -22.98 0.00
CA LEU A 45 7.34 -24.28 0.28
C LEU A 45 5.86 -24.35 -0.12
N GLU A 46 5.18 -23.21 -0.20
CA GLU A 46 3.76 -23.09 -0.58
C GLU A 46 3.55 -22.81 -2.07
N ALA A 47 4.64 -22.60 -2.84
CA ALA A 47 4.55 -22.28 -4.26
C ALA A 47 4.00 -23.47 -5.06
N GLU A 48 3.01 -23.19 -5.90
CA GLU A 48 2.54 -24.14 -6.92
C GLU A 48 3.37 -23.98 -8.21
N PRO A 49 3.71 -25.09 -8.90
CA PRO A 49 4.43 -25.01 -10.17
C PRO A 49 3.57 -24.37 -11.26
N ILE A 50 4.17 -23.50 -12.05
CA ILE A 50 3.50 -22.79 -13.15
C ILE A 50 3.55 -23.56 -14.47
N GLY A 51 4.35 -24.62 -14.52
CA GLY A 51 4.53 -25.43 -15.71
C GLY A 51 5.43 -26.62 -15.43
N ALA A 52 5.65 -27.44 -16.45
CA ALA A 52 6.45 -28.64 -16.35
C ALA A 52 7.19 -28.90 -17.67
N PHE A 53 8.46 -29.27 -17.57
CA PHE A 53 9.22 -29.83 -18.69
C PHE A 53 9.19 -31.34 -18.63
N HIS A 54 8.91 -31.97 -19.77
CA HIS A 54 9.01 -33.42 -19.94
C HIS A 54 10.35 -33.75 -20.58
N ILE A 55 11.18 -34.51 -19.86
CA ILE A 55 12.50 -34.94 -20.31
C ILE A 55 12.43 -36.40 -20.73
N ALA A 56 12.78 -36.66 -21.98
CA ALA A 56 12.96 -37.98 -22.55
C ALA A 56 14.28 -38.03 -23.33
N GLU A 57 15.14 -39.00 -23.02
CA GLU A 57 16.44 -39.18 -23.68
C GLU A 57 17.34 -37.92 -23.61
N GLN A 58 17.30 -37.21 -22.47
CA GLN A 58 17.95 -35.91 -22.26
C GLN A 58 17.50 -34.79 -23.21
N GLN A 59 16.35 -34.96 -23.87
CA GLN A 59 15.70 -33.94 -24.69
C GLN A 59 14.42 -33.45 -24.01
N VAL A 60 14.12 -32.17 -24.17
CA VAL A 60 12.83 -31.61 -23.73
C VAL A 60 11.86 -31.71 -24.90
N ASP A 61 10.69 -32.32 -24.66
CA ASP A 61 9.67 -32.42 -25.69
C ASP A 61 9.22 -31.02 -26.16
N GLY A 62 9.26 -30.78 -27.48
CA GLY A 62 8.85 -29.51 -28.08
C GLY A 62 9.90 -28.38 -28.12
N THR A 63 11.17 -28.62 -27.76
CA THR A 63 12.25 -27.61 -27.92
C THR A 63 13.31 -28.10 -28.92
N SER A 64 13.86 -27.17 -29.71
CA SER A 64 14.97 -27.45 -30.65
C SER A 64 16.36 -27.24 -30.04
N ASP A 65 16.41 -26.72 -28.81
CA ASP A 65 17.65 -26.28 -28.17
C ASP A 65 18.15 -27.33 -27.18
N TYR A 66 19.25 -27.98 -27.58
CA TYR A 66 20.09 -28.78 -26.71
C TYR A 66 20.92 -27.83 -25.84
N ILE A 67 20.70 -27.82 -24.53
CA ILE A 67 21.61 -27.16 -23.59
C ILE A 67 22.95 -27.89 -23.73
N LYS A 68 23.96 -27.21 -24.30
CA LYS A 68 25.23 -27.85 -24.64
C LYS A 68 26.18 -28.10 -23.47
N ASP A 69 25.89 -27.58 -22.27
CA ASP A 69 26.90 -27.54 -21.20
C ASP A 69 26.37 -27.85 -19.78
N GLY A 70 25.30 -28.62 -19.62
CA GLY A 70 24.84 -29.05 -18.29
C GLY A 70 24.05 -30.35 -18.31
N GLU A 71 24.51 -31.37 -17.58
CA GLU A 71 23.72 -32.56 -17.27
C GLU A 71 22.41 -32.12 -16.63
N TRP A 72 21.28 -32.56 -17.19
CA TRP A 72 20.01 -32.44 -16.50
C TRP A 72 20.13 -33.14 -15.13
N PRO A 73 19.53 -32.59 -14.06
CA PRO A 73 19.56 -33.23 -12.74
C PRO A 73 18.89 -34.62 -12.73
N ILE A 74 18.14 -34.96 -13.78
CA ILE A 74 17.51 -36.26 -14.01
C ILE A 74 17.63 -36.66 -15.49
N ASP A 75 17.78 -37.97 -15.77
CA ASP A 75 17.90 -38.49 -17.14
C ASP A 75 16.56 -38.54 -17.90
N ASN A 76 15.48 -38.87 -17.21
CA ASN A 76 14.10 -38.97 -17.73
C ASN A 76 13.11 -38.61 -16.62
N GLY A 77 12.08 -37.81 -16.93
CA GLY A 77 11.04 -37.46 -15.96
C GLY A 77 10.44 -36.08 -16.19
N ILE A 78 9.75 -35.58 -15.16
CA ILE A 78 9.11 -34.26 -15.16
C ILE A 78 9.93 -33.33 -14.26
N ILE A 79 10.32 -32.18 -14.79
CA ILE A 79 10.85 -31.08 -13.97
C ILE A 79 9.78 -30.01 -13.87
N GLU A 80 9.31 -29.77 -12.66
CA GLU A 80 8.38 -28.69 -12.36
C GLU A 80 9.08 -27.33 -12.44
N VAL A 81 8.43 -26.39 -13.10
CA VAL A 81 8.90 -25.02 -13.28
C VAL A 81 8.12 -24.14 -12.31
N TYR A 82 8.84 -23.46 -11.44
CA TYR A 82 8.28 -22.55 -10.46
C TYR A 82 8.53 -21.10 -10.88
N ALA A 83 7.53 -20.24 -10.69
CA ALA A 83 7.76 -18.81 -10.77
C ALA A 83 8.67 -18.39 -9.60
N ALA A 84 9.61 -17.48 -9.86
CA ALA A 84 10.29 -16.83 -8.75
C ALA A 84 9.22 -16.16 -7.85
N PRO A 85 9.30 -16.33 -6.51
CA PRO A 85 8.40 -15.63 -5.61
C PRO A 85 8.37 -14.14 -5.94
N PRO A 86 7.19 -13.50 -6.03
CA PRO A 86 7.11 -12.10 -6.38
C PRO A 86 7.94 -11.30 -5.39
N VAL A 87 8.89 -10.51 -5.91
CA VAL A 87 9.73 -9.63 -5.09
C VAL A 87 8.82 -8.80 -4.21
N PRO A 88 9.07 -8.71 -2.89
CA PRO A 88 8.26 -7.89 -2.01
C PRO A 88 8.17 -6.47 -2.59
N VAL A 89 6.96 -6.09 -3.02
CA VAL A 89 6.65 -4.75 -3.58
C VAL A 89 6.88 -3.65 -2.53
N VAL A 90 7.07 -4.05 -1.27
CA VAL A 90 7.43 -3.16 -0.17
C VAL A 90 8.94 -2.89 -0.21
N PRO A 91 9.37 -1.65 -0.44
CA PRO A 91 10.78 -1.27 -0.41
C PRO A 91 11.46 -1.59 0.93
N ALA A 92 12.79 -1.72 0.93
CA ALA A 92 13.57 -1.96 2.15
C ALA A 92 13.41 -0.79 3.15
N ALA A 93 13.49 -1.06 4.45
CA ALA A 93 13.51 -0.02 5.47
C ALA A 93 14.76 0.85 5.29
N LEU A 94 14.65 2.14 5.58
CA LEU A 94 15.82 2.99 5.75
C LEU A 94 16.37 2.76 7.16
N PRO A 95 17.70 2.74 7.34
CA PRO A 95 18.28 2.62 8.67
C PRO A 95 17.74 3.74 9.53
N GLU A 96 17.26 3.40 10.72
CA GLU A 96 16.84 4.39 11.70
C GLU A 96 18.05 5.27 12.01
N ASN A 97 17.91 6.57 11.77
CA ASN A 97 18.91 7.52 12.24
C ASN A 97 18.60 7.65 13.73
N ASP A 98 19.27 6.86 14.56
CA ASP A 98 19.27 7.09 15.99
C ASP A 98 20.14 8.32 16.22
N ASP A 99 19.53 9.40 16.66
CA ASP A 99 20.26 10.54 17.22
C ASP A 99 20.94 10.01 18.49
N GLU A 100 22.14 9.46 18.37
CA GLU A 100 22.88 8.79 19.45
C GLU A 100 23.08 9.70 20.68
N ASP A 101 22.84 11.01 20.54
CA ASP A 101 22.98 12.04 21.57
C ASP A 101 21.65 12.56 22.20
N GLY A 102 20.47 12.07 21.75
CA GLY A 102 19.18 12.46 22.35
C GLY A 102 18.94 13.97 22.35
N HIS A 103 19.46 14.67 21.34
CA HIS A 103 19.25 16.10 21.17
C HIS A 103 17.79 16.37 20.81
N ASP A 104 17.16 17.31 21.53
CA ASP A 104 15.83 17.80 21.18
C ASP A 104 15.86 18.27 19.72
N ILE A 105 14.77 18.02 18.97
CA ILE A 105 14.61 18.43 17.56
C ILE A 105 14.99 19.91 17.34
N ASP A 106 14.80 20.73 18.38
CA ASP A 106 15.11 22.16 18.39
C ASP A 106 16.61 22.49 18.34
N TYR A 107 17.50 21.52 18.59
CA TYR A 107 18.97 21.67 18.56
C TYR A 107 19.65 20.96 17.38
N LEU A 108 18.88 20.24 16.56
CA LEU A 108 19.40 19.58 15.37
C LEU A 108 19.53 20.58 14.21
N GLU A 109 20.54 20.40 13.37
CA GLU A 109 20.62 21.19 12.15
C GLU A 109 19.44 20.83 11.23
N PRO A 110 18.88 21.79 10.45
CA PRO A 110 17.72 21.53 9.60
C PRO A 110 17.85 20.33 8.65
N SER A 111 19.07 19.97 8.25
CA SER A 111 19.36 18.78 7.44
C SER A 111 19.19 17.46 8.19
N GLU A 112 19.44 17.45 9.50
CA GLU A 112 19.31 16.28 10.38
C GLU A 112 17.83 16.02 10.68
N VAL A 113 17.08 17.07 11.01
CA VAL A 113 15.62 17.02 11.17
C VAL A 113 14.94 16.51 9.89
N TYR A 114 15.39 16.98 8.72
CA TYR A 114 14.89 16.51 7.43
C TYR A 114 15.24 15.05 7.15
N ALA A 115 16.41 14.56 7.59
CA ALA A 115 16.80 13.16 7.43
C ALA A 115 15.96 12.24 8.33
N LEU A 116 15.72 12.62 9.58
CA LEU A 116 14.86 11.90 10.53
C LEU A 116 13.43 11.79 10.04
N GLY A 117 12.83 12.91 9.63
CA GLY A 117 11.48 12.94 9.08
C GLY A 117 11.32 12.07 7.83
N ARG A 118 12.35 12.02 6.97
CA ARG A 118 12.37 11.17 5.77
C ARG A 118 12.41 9.69 6.13
N THR A 119 13.28 9.29 7.05
CA THR A 119 13.40 7.90 7.50
C THR A 119 12.13 7.44 8.21
N ALA A 120 11.61 8.25 9.15
CA ALA A 120 10.38 7.95 9.88
C ALA A 120 9.17 7.84 8.93
N GLY A 121 9.01 8.80 8.01
CA GLY A 121 7.92 8.78 7.02
C GLY A 121 8.02 7.58 6.06
N TRP A 122 9.23 7.23 5.63
CA TRP A 122 9.47 6.06 4.79
C TRP A 122 9.13 4.76 5.51
N ASN A 123 9.64 4.56 6.73
CA ASN A 123 9.39 3.35 7.50
C ASN A 123 7.91 3.23 7.92
N ALA A 124 7.22 4.34 8.20
CA ALA A 124 5.77 4.36 8.45
C ALA A 124 4.95 3.96 7.22
N CYS A 125 5.26 4.52 6.04
CA CYS A 125 4.59 4.17 4.79
C CYS A 125 4.84 2.69 4.41
N ARG A 126 6.07 2.23 4.59
CA ARG A 126 6.46 0.83 4.43
C ARG A 126 5.67 -0.10 5.36
N ALA A 127 5.52 0.26 6.64
CA ALA A 127 4.75 -0.50 7.61
C ALA A 127 3.27 -0.59 7.23
N ALA A 128 2.67 0.50 6.75
CA ALA A 128 1.30 0.52 6.26
C ALA A 128 1.12 -0.40 5.03
N MET A 129 2.06 -0.40 4.08
CA MET A 129 2.03 -1.31 2.92
C MET A 129 2.13 -2.79 3.32
N LEU A 130 2.83 -3.10 4.42
CA LEU A 130 2.90 -4.46 4.96
C LEU A 130 1.62 -4.86 5.69
N GLN A 131 1.03 -3.95 6.48
CA GLN A 131 -0.22 -4.19 7.20
C GLN A 131 -1.42 -4.33 6.26
N GLY A 132 -1.43 -3.60 5.15
CA GLY A 132 -2.47 -3.68 4.11
C GLY A 132 -2.53 -5.00 3.32
N LYS A 133 -1.57 -5.92 3.53
CA LYS A 133 -1.62 -7.29 2.99
C LYS A 133 -2.37 -8.29 3.88
N SER A 134 -2.97 -7.84 4.98
CA SER A 134 -3.87 -8.69 5.77
C SER A 134 -5.18 -8.90 5.00
N GLU A 135 -5.50 -10.16 4.72
CA GLU A 135 -6.76 -10.62 4.16
C GLU A 135 -7.90 -10.34 5.15
N GLN A 136 -8.35 -9.09 5.23
CA GLN A 136 -9.58 -8.76 5.93
C GLN A 136 -10.53 -8.11 4.93
N PRO A 137 -11.72 -8.70 4.67
CA PRO A 137 -12.68 -8.07 3.79
C PRO A 137 -13.00 -6.69 4.36
N GLN A 138 -12.95 -5.67 3.50
CA GLN A 138 -13.24 -4.26 3.85
C GLN A 138 -14.69 -4.02 4.33
N ASN A 139 -15.45 -5.09 4.60
CA ASN A 139 -16.82 -5.11 5.11
C ASN A 139 -16.96 -5.88 6.45
N ALA A 140 -15.89 -6.01 7.24
CA ALA A 140 -16.04 -6.45 8.62
C ALA A 140 -16.62 -5.31 9.48
N GLN A 141 -17.87 -5.47 9.90
CA GLN A 141 -18.57 -4.53 10.78
C GLN A 141 -17.80 -4.41 12.09
N GLN A 142 -17.12 -3.27 12.29
CA GLN A 142 -16.37 -3.02 13.52
C GLN A 142 -17.37 -2.88 14.68
N ASN A 143 -17.27 -3.80 15.64
CA ASN A 143 -18.11 -3.83 16.84
C ASN A 143 -17.69 -2.69 17.79
N ILE A 144 -18.26 -1.51 17.57
CA ILE A 144 -18.21 -0.38 18.50
C ILE A 144 -19.44 -0.45 19.42
N PRO A 145 -19.29 -0.30 20.76
CA PRO A 145 -20.40 -0.47 21.69
C PRO A 145 -21.54 0.52 21.43
N GLU A 146 -22.75 -0.03 21.34
CA GLU A 146 -24.01 0.66 21.09
C GLU A 146 -24.41 1.54 22.29
N ASN A 147 -23.94 2.79 22.36
CA ASN A 147 -24.57 3.81 23.19
C ASN A 147 -24.22 5.24 22.77
N ILE A 148 -24.92 5.78 21.76
CA ILE A 148 -25.29 7.21 21.78
C ILE A 148 -26.75 7.33 21.27
N PRO A 149 -27.63 8.08 21.96
CA PRO A 149 -29.07 8.10 21.69
C PRO A 149 -29.39 8.75 20.34
N GLY A 150 -30.48 8.28 19.71
CA GLY A 150 -30.98 8.77 18.44
C GLY A 150 -31.06 10.29 18.35
N GLY A 151 -30.19 10.85 17.51
CA GLY A 151 -30.29 12.21 16.99
C GLY A 151 -30.22 12.10 15.48
N ASN A 152 -31.24 12.61 14.80
CA ASN A 152 -31.37 12.62 13.35
C ASN A 152 -30.03 12.95 12.68
N SER A 153 -29.42 11.99 11.99
CA SER A 153 -28.28 12.27 11.13
C SER A 153 -28.72 13.30 10.08
N PRO A 154 -28.08 14.47 9.98
CA PRO A 154 -28.31 15.35 8.86
C PRO A 154 -27.90 14.58 7.61
N VAL A 155 -28.76 14.63 6.59
CA VAL A 155 -28.48 14.10 5.26
C VAL A 155 -27.21 14.79 4.77
N THR A 156 -26.07 14.11 4.84
CA THR A 156 -24.87 14.51 4.12
C THR A 156 -25.23 14.56 2.63
N PRO A 157 -24.92 15.64 1.89
CA PRO A 157 -25.19 15.65 0.46
C PRO A 157 -24.45 14.48 -0.18
N ASP A 158 -25.15 13.74 -1.04
CA ASP A 158 -24.60 12.64 -1.84
C ASP A 158 -23.20 13.00 -2.36
N GLY A 159 -22.24 12.08 -2.18
CA GLY A 159 -20.82 12.28 -2.45
C GLY A 159 -20.47 12.68 -3.90
N TRP A 160 -19.19 12.59 -4.26
CA TRP A 160 -18.68 12.98 -5.58
C TRP A 160 -19.53 12.49 -6.76
N ILE A 161 -20.04 13.42 -7.56
CA ILE A 161 -20.88 13.19 -8.74
C ILE A 161 -19.99 13.20 -9.98
N SER A 162 -20.06 12.17 -10.82
CA SER A 162 -19.31 12.14 -12.07
C SER A 162 -19.81 13.20 -13.05
N CYS A 163 -18.89 13.92 -13.70
CA CYS A 163 -19.24 14.89 -14.73
C CYS A 163 -19.95 14.25 -15.94
N SER A 164 -19.70 12.96 -16.18
CA SER A 164 -20.39 12.18 -17.24
C SER A 164 -21.83 11.84 -16.87
N GLU A 165 -22.14 11.72 -15.57
CA GLU A 165 -23.50 11.43 -15.10
C GLU A 165 -24.33 12.71 -15.06
N ARG A 166 -23.77 13.78 -14.51
CA ARG A 166 -24.47 15.05 -14.34
C ARG A 166 -23.48 16.20 -14.16
N MET A 167 -23.66 17.26 -14.92
CA MET A 167 -22.94 18.52 -14.71
C MET A 167 -23.55 19.32 -13.54
N PRO A 168 -22.75 20.13 -12.82
CA PRO A 168 -23.28 21.05 -11.82
C PRO A 168 -24.18 22.10 -12.48
N LYS A 169 -24.95 22.81 -11.67
CA LYS A 169 -25.70 23.98 -12.14
C LYS A 169 -24.72 25.03 -12.65
N GLY A 170 -25.06 25.69 -13.75
CA GLY A 170 -24.24 26.77 -14.29
C GLY A 170 -23.94 27.83 -13.25
N TYR A 171 -22.69 28.29 -13.25
CA TYR A 171 -22.18 29.36 -12.39
C TYR A 171 -22.27 29.08 -10.88
N ALA A 172 -22.50 27.83 -10.47
CA ALA A 172 -22.38 27.43 -9.08
C ALA A 172 -20.92 27.04 -8.79
N ASP A 173 -20.36 27.60 -7.72
CA ASP A 173 -19.07 27.16 -7.20
C ASP A 173 -19.21 25.75 -6.61
N VAL A 174 -18.38 24.85 -7.10
CA VAL A 174 -18.35 23.43 -6.71
C VAL A 174 -16.91 22.98 -6.47
N LEU A 175 -16.73 21.96 -5.65
CA LEU A 175 -15.47 21.25 -5.58
C LEU A 175 -15.35 20.33 -6.79
N VAL A 176 -14.18 20.28 -7.41
CA VAL A 176 -13.86 19.41 -8.55
C VAL A 176 -12.59 18.60 -8.24
N THR A 177 -12.46 17.43 -8.89
CA THR A 177 -11.28 16.58 -8.76
C THR A 177 -10.94 15.87 -10.07
N ASP A 178 -9.64 15.69 -10.31
CA ASP A 178 -9.04 14.79 -11.32
C ASP A 178 -8.77 13.37 -10.76
N GLY A 179 -8.94 13.18 -9.44
CA GLY A 179 -8.60 11.97 -8.70
C GLY A 179 -7.35 12.09 -7.82
N GLU A 180 -6.59 13.18 -7.96
CA GLU A 180 -5.37 13.46 -7.18
C GLU A 180 -5.48 14.79 -6.42
N HIS A 181 -6.02 15.82 -7.06
CA HIS A 181 -6.19 17.18 -6.55
C HIS A 181 -7.67 17.51 -6.33
N VAL A 182 -7.93 18.50 -5.48
CA VAL A 182 -9.27 19.06 -5.27
C VAL A 182 -9.21 20.57 -5.34
N GLU A 183 -10.05 21.17 -6.20
CA GLU A 183 -10.13 22.62 -6.39
C GLU A 183 -11.58 23.11 -6.41
N VAL A 184 -11.77 24.43 -6.21
CA VAL A 184 -13.07 25.08 -6.41
C VAL A 184 -13.14 25.62 -7.84
N LYS A 185 -14.16 25.22 -8.60
CA LYS A 185 -14.43 25.69 -9.96
C LYS A 185 -15.92 25.88 -10.19
N TRP A 186 -16.28 26.56 -11.27
CA TRP A 186 -17.66 26.61 -11.77
C TRP A 186 -17.73 26.22 -13.24
N TRP A 187 -18.87 25.65 -13.60
CA TRP A 187 -19.23 25.31 -14.97
C TRP A 187 -20.00 26.47 -15.61
N ASP A 188 -19.63 26.90 -16.82
CA ASP A 188 -20.28 28.03 -17.49
C ASP A 188 -21.39 27.65 -18.49
N GLU A 189 -21.83 26.39 -18.48
CA GLU A 189 -22.82 25.81 -19.41
C GLU A 189 -22.41 25.79 -20.89
N SER A 190 -21.32 26.46 -21.26
CA SER A 190 -20.86 26.60 -22.64
C SER A 190 -19.86 25.52 -23.06
N GLY A 191 -19.39 24.70 -22.11
CA GLY A 191 -18.38 23.68 -22.39
C GLY A 191 -17.14 23.79 -21.49
N TYR A 192 -17.03 24.82 -20.65
CA TYR A 192 -15.79 25.13 -19.95
C TYR A 192 -15.93 25.22 -18.44
N TRP A 193 -14.90 24.69 -17.78
CA TRP A 193 -14.67 24.85 -16.35
C TRP A 193 -13.78 26.07 -16.11
N ASN A 194 -14.27 26.96 -15.26
CA ASN A 194 -13.61 28.22 -14.95
C ASN A 194 -13.22 28.24 -13.46
N SER A 195 -12.20 29.03 -13.14
CA SER A 195 -11.71 29.23 -11.78
C SER A 195 -11.42 30.71 -11.54
N TRP A 196 -11.53 31.13 -10.28
CA TRP A 196 -11.20 32.49 -9.85
C TRP A 196 -9.68 32.70 -9.82
N THR A 197 -8.91 31.61 -9.82
CA THR A 197 -7.44 31.60 -9.76
C THR A 197 -6.84 31.09 -11.06
N GLU A 198 -6.86 31.93 -12.11
CA GLU A 198 -6.38 31.59 -13.45
C GLU A 198 -4.88 31.20 -13.54
N LEU A 199 -4.08 31.48 -12.51
CA LEU A 199 -2.62 31.28 -12.51
C LEU A 199 -2.11 30.14 -11.62
N ASN A 200 -2.98 29.50 -10.83
CA ASN A 200 -2.63 28.45 -9.87
C ASN A 200 -3.70 27.34 -9.86
N SER A 201 -4.07 26.85 -11.04
CA SER A 201 -4.94 25.68 -11.15
C SER A 201 -4.06 24.50 -11.56
N ASP A 202 -3.99 23.49 -10.69
CA ASP A 202 -3.31 22.22 -10.88
C ASP A 202 -4.19 21.22 -11.66
N ILE A 203 -5.51 21.48 -11.77
CA ILE A 203 -6.45 20.63 -12.51
C ILE A 203 -6.79 21.28 -13.85
N PHE A 204 -6.49 20.65 -14.99
CA PHE A 204 -6.97 21.16 -16.28
C PHE A 204 -8.46 20.83 -16.53
N ALA A 205 -9.14 21.65 -17.33
CA ALA A 205 -10.59 21.53 -17.52
C ALA A 205 -11.03 20.17 -18.12
N ASP A 206 -10.17 19.53 -18.89
CA ASP A 206 -10.35 18.21 -19.50
C ASP A 206 -10.00 17.04 -18.57
N GLU A 207 -9.38 17.30 -17.42
CA GLU A 207 -8.98 16.30 -16.43
C GLU A 207 -10.02 16.14 -15.31
N ILE A 208 -11.03 17.01 -15.26
CA ILE A 208 -12.05 16.99 -14.20
C ILE A 208 -12.95 15.76 -14.38
N THR A 209 -12.93 14.88 -13.39
CA THR A 209 -13.68 13.61 -13.39
C THR A 209 -14.97 13.71 -12.58
N HIS A 210 -14.93 14.37 -11.42
CA HIS A 210 -16.06 14.45 -10.48
C HIS A 210 -16.19 15.83 -9.84
N TRP A 211 -17.39 16.14 -9.35
CA TRP A 211 -17.67 17.34 -8.58
C TRP A 211 -18.58 17.08 -7.37
N MET A 212 -18.58 17.99 -6.40
CA MET A 212 -19.55 17.99 -5.30
C MET A 212 -19.90 19.43 -4.86
N PRO A 213 -21.10 19.67 -4.30
CA PRO A 213 -21.42 20.99 -3.76
C PRO A 213 -20.47 21.38 -2.62
N LEU A 214 -20.25 22.69 -2.45
CA LEU A 214 -19.49 23.19 -1.31
C LEU A 214 -20.16 22.78 0.02
N PRO A 215 -19.36 22.42 1.05
CA PRO A 215 -19.91 22.07 2.36
C PRO A 215 -20.62 23.28 2.97
N GLU A 216 -21.69 23.03 3.73
CA GLU A 216 -22.34 24.09 4.50
C GLU A 216 -21.35 24.68 5.51
N PRO A 217 -21.33 26.02 5.68
CA PRO A 217 -20.45 26.65 6.65
C PRO A 217 -20.78 26.14 8.07
N PRO A 218 -19.77 26.03 8.95
CA PRO A 218 -19.99 25.60 10.33
C PRO A 218 -20.97 26.57 11.03
N GLN A 219 -22.01 26.02 11.64
CA GLN A 219 -22.98 26.81 12.40
C GLN A 219 -22.36 27.22 13.73
N GLU A 220 -22.30 28.52 14.02
CA GLU A 220 -21.80 29.04 15.29
C GLU A 220 -22.65 28.52 16.45
N VAL A 221 -22.05 27.73 17.33
CA VAL A 221 -22.68 27.25 18.54
C VAL A 221 -22.66 28.39 19.55
N ASN A 222 -23.77 29.14 19.65
CA ASN A 222 -23.93 30.18 20.66
C ASN A 222 -23.92 29.54 22.06
N HIS A 223 -22.79 29.60 22.75
CA HIS A 223 -22.67 29.28 24.16
C HIS A 223 -23.20 30.48 24.98
N GLY A 224 -24.49 30.44 25.31
CA GLY A 224 -25.12 31.33 26.28
C GLY A 224 -24.85 30.94 27.72
#